data_AF-A0A4C1WIL1-F1
#
_entry.id   AF-A0A4C1WIL1-F1
#
_cell.length_a   1.000
_cell.length_b   1.000
_cell.length_c   1.000
_cell.angle_alpha   90.00
_cell.angle_beta   90.00
_cell.angle_gamma   90.00
#
_symmetry.space_group_name_H-M   'P 1'
#
loop_
_entity.id
_entity.type
_entity.pdbx_description
1 polymer ?
#
loop_
_entity_poly.entity_id
_entity_poly.type
_entity_poly.pdbx_seq_one_letter_code
_entity_poly.pdbx_strand_id
1 'polypeptide(L)'
;MTLRPASKSLIVLYTRRPTSTPKPKKRIVKVKQNDYPRSIVEKVRERRKLRSEWHRTRYPIDKTRLNKATKQLKDMIKEHENSCLQSHLSHLTADKDTNYSLWRATKTSNDLKSCSTFEEIRGSLG
;
A
#
# COMPACT_ATOMS: atom_id res chain seq x y z
N MET A 1 16.58 63.06 34.99
CA MET A 1 16.06 61.68 34.91
C MET A 1 14.71 61.71 34.22
N THR A 2 14.61 61.28 32.95
CA THR A 2 13.36 60.78 32.35
C THR A 2 13.74 59.85 31.20
N LEU A 3 13.65 58.54 31.45
CA LEU A 3 13.85 57.49 30.45
C LEU A 3 12.65 57.49 29.49
N ARG A 4 12.88 57.65 28.19
CA ARG A 4 11.84 57.44 27.17
C ARG A 4 11.54 55.94 27.04
N PRO A 5 10.27 55.50 27.02
CA PRO A 5 9.96 54.09 26.79
C PRO A 5 10.17 53.75 25.31
N ALA A 6 10.93 52.68 25.05
CA ALA A 6 11.09 52.12 23.70
C ALA A 6 9.73 51.54 23.24
N SER A 7 9.14 52.13 22.20
CA SER A 7 7.97 51.55 21.54
C SER A 7 8.40 50.22 20.91
N LYS A 8 7.92 49.09 21.46
CA LYS A 8 8.08 47.79 20.83
C LYS A 8 7.17 47.76 19.61
N SER A 9 7.71 48.09 18.44
CA SER A 9 7.06 47.80 17.17
C SER A 9 6.96 46.29 17.03
N LEU A 10 5.76 45.75 17.24
CA LEU A 10 5.44 44.36 16.91
C LEU A 10 5.46 44.25 15.39
N ILE A 11 6.63 43.89 14.84
CA ILE A 11 6.74 43.48 13.44
C ILE A 11 6.09 42.10 13.35
N VAL A 12 4.82 42.09 12.93
CA VAL A 12 4.13 40.87 12.50
C VAL A 12 4.82 40.41 11.21
N LEU A 13 5.77 39.48 11.32
CA LEU A 13 6.35 38.82 10.16
C LEU A 13 5.28 37.93 9.53
N TYR A 14 4.53 38.49 8.58
CA TYR A 14 3.69 37.72 7.68
C TYR A 14 4.62 36.88 6.79
N THR A 15 4.81 35.60 7.13
CA THR A 15 5.65 34.69 6.35
C THR A 15 4.97 34.43 5.00
N ARG A 16 5.39 35.20 3.99
CA ARG A 16 4.96 35.04 2.61
C ARG A 16 5.48 33.69 2.09
N ARG A 17 4.60 32.69 1.94
CA ARG A 17 4.96 31.42 1.30
C ARG A 17 5.51 31.72 -0.11
N PRO A 18 6.67 31.20 -0.51
CA PRO A 18 7.20 31.42 -1.85
C PRO A 18 6.25 30.80 -2.88
N THR A 19 5.68 31.64 -3.74
CA THR A 19 4.74 31.26 -4.81
C THR A 19 5.45 30.80 -6.10
N SER A 20 6.78 30.66 -6.07
CA SER A 20 7.64 30.43 -7.24
C SER A 20 7.89 28.95 -7.57
N THR A 21 7.20 28.00 -6.94
CA THR A 21 7.27 26.59 -7.38
C THR A 21 6.27 26.39 -8.52
N PRO A 22 6.71 26.13 -9.77
CA PRO A 22 5.78 25.78 -10.82
C PRO A 22 5.01 24.52 -10.41
N LYS A 23 3.68 24.55 -10.53
CA LYS A 23 2.83 23.40 -10.19
C LYS A 23 3.36 22.18 -10.95
N PRO A 24 3.77 21.10 -10.27
CA PRO A 24 4.27 19.92 -10.97
C PRO A 24 3.18 19.40 -11.91
N LYS A 25 3.53 19.20 -13.19
CA LYS A 25 2.61 18.61 -14.17
C LYS A 25 2.12 17.27 -13.61
N LYS A 26 0.80 17.07 -13.49
CA LYS A 26 0.23 15.82 -13.00
C LYS A 26 0.58 14.71 -14.00
N ARG A 27 1.53 13.84 -13.63
CA ARG A 27 1.85 12.66 -14.44
C ARG A 27 0.68 11.68 -14.32
N ILE A 28 -0.07 11.48 -15.41
CA ILE A 28 -1.10 10.44 -15.47
C ILE A 28 -0.36 9.10 -15.58
N VAL A 29 -0.07 8.49 -14.44
CA VAL A 29 0.44 7.11 -14.38
C VAL A 29 -0.77 6.18 -14.45
N LYS A 30 -0.88 5.39 -15.53
CA LYS A 30 -1.83 4.27 -15.57
C LYS A 30 -1.36 3.23 -14.56
N VAL A 31 -1.91 3.28 -13.34
CA VAL A 31 -1.62 2.27 -12.31
C VAL A 31 -2.48 1.05 -12.63
N LYS A 32 -1.86 -0.09 -12.92
CA LYS A 32 -2.55 -1.39 -13.00
C LYS A 32 -3.15 -1.64 -11.61
N GLN A 33 -4.48 -1.65 -11.50
CA GLN A 33 -5.16 -1.97 -10.24
C GLN A 33 -4.94 -3.47 -10.00
N ASN A 34 -4.15 -3.81 -8.98
CA ASN A 34 -4.12 -5.17 -8.47
C ASN A 34 -5.26 -5.27 -7.45
N ASP A 35 -6.27 -6.07 -7.77
CA ASP A 35 -7.41 -6.31 -6.89
C ASP A 35 -6.98 -7.22 -5.73
N TYR A 36 -6.37 -6.63 -4.71
CA TYR A 36 -6.06 -7.33 -3.47
C TYR A 36 -7.33 -7.55 -2.65
N PRO A 37 -7.45 -8.68 -1.92
CA PRO A 37 -8.58 -8.93 -1.04
C PRO A 37 -8.71 -7.83 0.02
N ARG A 38 -9.96 -7.54 0.42
CA ARG A 38 -10.28 -6.48 1.38
C ARG A 38 -9.48 -6.58 2.68
N SER A 39 -9.23 -7.81 3.15
CA SER A 39 -8.42 -8.09 4.34
C SER A 39 -7.00 -7.51 4.27
N ILE A 40 -6.31 -7.63 3.14
CA ILE A 40 -4.96 -7.07 2.92
C ILE A 40 -5.04 -5.54 2.89
N VAL A 41 -6.04 -4.98 2.22
CA VAL A 41 -6.23 -3.52 2.13
C VAL A 41 -6.49 -2.91 3.51
N GLU A 42 -7.31 -3.56 4.34
CA GLU A 42 -7.57 -3.15 5.71
C GLU A 42 -6.31 -3.18 6.57
N LYS A 43 -5.48 -4.22 6.44
CA LYS A 43 -4.18 -4.29 7.12
C LYS A 43 -3.19 -3.22 6.67
N VAL A 44 -3.21 -2.84 5.39
CA VAL A 44 -2.45 -1.66 4.91
C VAL A 44 -2.93 -0.39 5.59
N ARG A 45 -4.25 -0.20 5.73
CA ARG A 45 -4.82 0.97 6.44
C ARG A 45 -4.40 0.98 7.90
N GLU A 46 -4.48 -0.16 8.59
CA GLU A 46 -4.02 -0.30 9.98
C GLU A 46 -2.54 0.07 10.13
N ARG A 47 -1.65 -0.49 9.30
CA ARG A 47 -0.21 -0.17 9.32
C ARG A 47 0.03 1.33 9.09
N ARG A 48 -0.74 1.98 8.21
CA ARG A 48 -0.64 3.43 7.97
C ARG A 48 -1.05 4.22 9.22
N LYS A 49 -2.13 3.85 9.91
CA LYS A 49 -2.54 4.47 11.17
C LYS A 49 -1.45 4.37 12.24
N LEU A 50 -0.92 3.16 12.48
CA LEU A 50 0.16 2.92 13.43
C LEU A 50 1.43 3.70 13.10
N ARG A 51 1.73 3.88 11.80
CA ARG A 51 2.87 4.70 11.37
C ARG A 51 2.65 6.17 11.71
N SER A 52 1.46 6.70 11.47
CA SER A 52 1.11 8.07 11.85
C SER A 52 1.18 8.28 13.36
N GLU A 53 0.69 7.32 14.14
CA GLU A 53 0.79 7.34 15.61
C GLU A 53 2.24 7.35 16.07
N TRP A 54 3.07 6.42 15.59
CA TRP A 54 4.50 6.37 15.96
C TRP A 54 5.25 7.65 15.58
N HIS A 55 4.93 8.27 14.44
CA HIS A 55 5.55 9.55 14.06
C HIS A 55 5.15 10.70 14.99
N ARG A 56 3.92 10.66 15.54
CA ARG A 56 3.41 11.66 16.48
C ARG A 56 3.98 11.47 17.89
N THR A 57 3.95 10.24 18.40
CA THR A 57 4.28 9.94 19.80
C THR A 57 5.75 9.57 20.02
N ARG A 58 6.38 8.94 19.02
CA ARG A 58 7.74 8.40 19.05
C ARG A 58 7.99 7.35 20.15
N TYR A 59 6.93 6.80 20.78
CA TYR A 59 7.06 5.79 21.80
C TYR A 59 7.51 4.42 21.24
N PRO A 60 8.31 3.65 22.02
CA PRO A 60 8.79 2.35 21.58
C PRO A 60 7.66 1.32 21.43
N ILE A 61 6.60 1.41 22.24
CA ILE A 61 5.43 0.53 22.17
C ILE A 61 4.69 0.70 20.83
N ASP A 62 4.58 1.93 20.33
CA ASP A 62 3.94 2.18 19.04
C ASP A 62 4.81 1.67 17.88
N LYS A 63 6.14 1.69 18.05
CA LYS A 63 7.08 1.09 17.10
C LYS A 63 6.92 -0.43 17.04
N THR A 64 6.78 -1.11 18.18
CA THR A 64 6.59 -2.58 18.19
C THR A 64 5.28 -2.97 17.54
N ARG A 65 4.19 -2.23 17.81
CA ARG A 65 2.89 -2.41 17.13
C ARG A 65 3.02 -2.24 15.61
N LEU A 66 3.70 -1.18 15.15
CA LEU A 66 3.95 -0.95 13.73
C LEU A 66 4.75 -2.09 13.09
N ASN A 67 5.80 -2.58 13.77
CA ASN A 67 6.62 -3.69 13.27
C ASN A 67 5.81 -4.99 13.18
N LYS A 68 4.99 -5.28 14.19
CA LYS A 68 4.08 -6.44 14.19
C LYS A 68 3.10 -6.38 13.01
N ALA A 69 2.40 -5.25 12.83
CA ALA A 69 1.49 -5.05 11.71
C ALA A 69 2.22 -5.13 10.34
N THR A 70 3.46 -4.67 10.28
CA THR A 70 4.29 -4.78 9.06
C THR A 70 4.64 -6.23 8.76
N LYS A 71 5.00 -7.04 9.76
CA LYS A 71 5.25 -8.47 9.59
C LYS A 71 3.99 -9.20 9.12
N GLN A 72 2.88 -9.02 9.83
CA GLN A 72 1.60 -9.65 9.48
C GLN A 72 1.18 -9.34 8.04
N LEU A 73 1.31 -8.07 7.62
CA LEU A 73 0.98 -7.70 6.24
C LEU A 73 1.89 -8.38 5.21
N LYS A 74 3.19 -8.54 5.49
CA LYS A 74 4.10 -9.27 4.60
C LYS A 74 3.69 -10.74 4.47
N ASP A 75 3.37 -11.35 5.61
CA ASP A 75 2.96 -12.76 5.66
C ASP A 75 1.66 -12.97 4.86
N MET A 76 0.67 -12.09 5.03
CA MET A 76 -0.60 -12.15 4.27
C MET A 76 -0.41 -11.94 2.76
N ILE A 77 0.47 -11.02 2.35
CA ILE A 77 0.76 -10.82 0.92
C ILE A 77 1.41 -12.08 0.34
N LYS A 78 2.38 -12.66 1.06
CA LYS A 78 3.06 -13.89 0.64
C LYS A 78 2.09 -15.06 0.53
N GLU A 79 1.19 -15.22 1.51
CA GLU A 79 0.19 -16.28 1.50
C GLU A 79 -0.79 -16.13 0.34
N HIS A 80 -1.27 -14.90 0.09
CA HIS A 80 -2.12 -14.62 -1.05
C HIS A 80 -1.43 -14.91 -2.39
N GLU A 81 -0.19 -14.45 -2.57
CA GLU A 81 0.61 -14.74 -3.78
C GLU A 81 0.81 -16.26 -3.96
N ASN A 82 1.10 -16.99 -2.89
CA ASN A 82 1.22 -18.45 -2.92
C ASN A 82 -0.10 -19.13 -3.31
N SER A 83 -1.23 -18.72 -2.73
CA SER A 83 -2.55 -19.27 -3.06
C SER A 83 -2.87 -19.07 -4.54
N CYS A 84 -2.60 -17.88 -5.07
CA CYS A 84 -2.79 -17.56 -6.47
C CYS A 84 -1.88 -18.38 -7.39
N LEU A 85 -0.62 -18.59 -6.99
CA LEU A 85 0.29 -19.46 -7.70
C LEU A 85 -0.20 -20.90 -7.70
N GLN A 86 -0.64 -21.43 -6.55
CA GLN A 86 -1.17 -22.79 -6.44
C GLN A 86 -2.42 -22.99 -7.30
N SER A 87 -3.34 -22.02 -7.28
CA SER A 87 -4.51 -22.03 -8.16
C SER A 87 -4.11 -22.01 -9.62
N HIS A 88 -3.13 -21.19 -10.03
CA HIS A 88 -2.65 -21.21 -11.40
C HIS A 88 -2.05 -22.58 -11.77
N LEU A 89 -1.21 -23.16 -10.90
CA LEU A 89 -0.61 -24.47 -11.12
C LEU A 89 -1.64 -25.59 -11.22
N SER A 90 -2.72 -25.57 -10.44
CA SER A 90 -3.76 -26.61 -10.51
C SER A 90 -4.52 -26.63 -11.83
N HIS A 91 -4.61 -25.48 -12.50
CA HIS A 91 -5.23 -25.39 -13.83
C HIS A 91 -4.27 -25.80 -14.97
N LEU A 92 -2.95 -25.93 -14.70
CA LEU A 92 -1.99 -26.43 -15.68
C LEU A 92 -2.05 -27.95 -15.72
N THR A 93 -2.90 -28.48 -16.59
CA THR A 93 -2.99 -29.92 -16.89
C THR A 93 -2.19 -30.26 -18.15
N ALA A 94 -1.81 -31.53 -18.32
CA ALA A 94 -1.06 -32.00 -19.50
C ALA A 94 -1.97 -32.19 -20.73
N ASP A 95 -2.89 -31.25 -20.95
CA ASP A 95 -3.87 -31.34 -22.03
C ASP A 95 -3.33 -30.70 -23.32
N LYS A 96 -3.79 -31.21 -24.48
CA LYS A 96 -3.36 -30.79 -25.82
C LYS A 96 -3.60 -29.29 -26.04
N ASP A 97 -4.65 -28.74 -25.42
CA ASP A 97 -5.06 -27.33 -25.55
C ASP A 97 -4.09 -26.35 -24.85
N THR A 98 -3.28 -26.84 -23.91
CA THR A 98 -2.20 -26.07 -23.26
C THR A 98 -0.85 -26.16 -23.99
N ASN A 99 -0.84 -26.61 -25.25
CA ASN A 99 0.30 -26.48 -26.19
C ASN A 99 1.66 -26.90 -25.62
N TYR A 100 1.69 -27.87 -24.69
CA TYR A 100 2.86 -28.50 -24.04
C TYR A 100 4.00 -27.58 -23.56
N SER A 101 3.78 -26.27 -23.54
CA SER A 101 4.83 -25.28 -23.37
C SER A 101 4.74 -24.71 -21.97
N LEU A 102 5.23 -25.50 -21.01
CA LEU A 102 5.44 -25.10 -19.63
C LEU A 102 6.13 -23.72 -19.53
N TRP A 103 7.01 -23.40 -20.48
CA TRP A 103 7.67 -22.10 -20.57
C TRP A 103 6.71 -20.93 -20.87
N ARG A 104 5.67 -21.12 -21.70
CA ARG A 104 4.68 -20.06 -21.97
C ARG A 104 3.78 -19.84 -20.77
N ALA A 105 3.34 -20.92 -20.13
CA ALA A 105 2.59 -20.87 -18.87
C ALA A 105 3.37 -20.15 -17.75
N THR A 106 4.66 -20.49 -17.59
CA THR A 106 5.52 -19.88 -16.56
C THR A 106 5.96 -18.46 -16.92
N LYS A 107 6.08 -18.11 -18.21
CA LYS A 107 6.33 -16.74 -18.64
C LYS A 107 5.17 -15.82 -18.25
N THR A 108 3.93 -16.27 -18.43
CA THR A 108 2.74 -15.52 -18.00
C THR A 108 2.60 -15.46 -16.48
N SER A 109 3.08 -16.47 -15.74
CA SER A 109 2.96 -16.46 -14.28
C SER A 109 3.82 -15.41 -13.59
N ASN A 110 4.94 -14.99 -14.18
CA ASN A 110 5.72 -13.85 -13.66
C ASN A 110 4.93 -12.52 -13.70
N ASP A 111 3.91 -12.45 -14.56
CA ASP A 111 3.02 -11.30 -14.72
C ASP A 111 1.75 -11.38 -13.86
N LEU A 112 1.47 -12.53 -13.21
CA LEU A 112 0.29 -12.81 -12.36
C LEU A 112 0.32 -12.13 -10.98
N LYS A 113 1.14 -11.09 -10.78
CA LYS A 113 1.06 -10.21 -9.58
C LYS A 113 -0.35 -9.60 -9.39
N SER A 114 -1.22 -9.70 -10.40
CA SER A 114 -2.67 -9.51 -10.31
C SER A 114 -3.38 -10.87 -10.31
N CYS A 115 -3.69 -11.36 -9.12
CA CYS A 115 -4.64 -12.46 -8.95
C CYS A 115 -5.99 -11.83 -8.63
N SER A 116 -6.88 -11.77 -9.61
CA SER A 116 -8.27 -11.39 -9.38
C SER A 116 -8.96 -12.58 -8.73
N THR A 117 -9.31 -12.45 -7.45
CA THR A 117 -10.09 -13.46 -6.74
C THR A 117 -11.48 -13.52 -7.38
N PHE A 118 -11.73 -14.52 -8.23
CA PHE A 118 -13.09 -14.93 -8.59
C PHE A 118 -13.52 -15.99 -7.57
N GLU A 119 -13.84 -15.58 -6.35
CA GLU A 119 -14.70 -16.39 -5.47
C GLU A 119 -15.48 -15.46 -4.56
N GLU A 120 -16.64 -15.03 -5.06
CA GLU A 120 -17.73 -14.47 -4.24
C GLU A 120 -19.07 -15.04 -4.72
N ILE A 121 -19.14 -16.34 -5.06
CA ILE A 121 -20.41 -17.09 -5.16
C ILE A 121 -20.18 -18.53 -4.70
N ARG A 122 -20.14 -18.74 -3.39
CA ARG A 122 -20.81 -19.90 -2.77
C ARG A 122 -21.49 -19.40 -1.51
N GLY A 123 -22.63 -18.75 -1.76
CA GLY A 123 -23.63 -18.51 -0.73
C GLY A 123 -24.00 -19.84 -0.08
N SER A 124 -23.96 -19.81 1.25
CA SER A 124 -24.87 -20.49 2.15
C SER A 124 -26.05 -21.19 1.45
N LEU A 125 -25.91 -22.50 1.22
CA LEU A 125 -27.00 -23.47 1.18
C LEU A 125 -26.42 -24.80 1.69
N GLY A 126 -26.97 -25.26 2.81
CA GLY A 126 -26.55 -26.43 3.57
C GLY A 126 -26.78 -26.19 5.05
#